data_AF-V9VYP9-F1
#
_entry.id   AF-V9VYP9-F1
#
_cell.length_a   1.000
_cell.length_b   1.000
_cell.length_c   1.000
_cell.angle_alpha   90.00
_cell.angle_beta   90.00
_cell.angle_gamma   90.00
#
_symmetry.space_group_name_H-M   'P 1'
#
loop_
_entity.id
_entity.type
_entity.pdbx_description
1 polymer ?
#
loop_
_entity_poly.entity_id
_entity_poly.type
_entity_poly.pdbx_seq_one_letter_code
_entity_poly.pdbx_strand_id
1 'polypeptide(L)'
;MFFPKQAAGTVMKTIFPAIAALSLLSGCLSAADNDRLGAQLAAIDARIPGCIEAAGITGQYRVRTEFLGHGAGATVLRTVQAGPNVTDGQAAQATSCINT
;
A
#
# COMPACT_ATOMS: atom_id res chain seq x y z
N MET A 1 51.90 37.35 -36.51
CA MET A 1 51.87 36.06 -37.22
C MET A 1 50.87 35.14 -36.52
N PHE A 2 50.06 34.42 -37.31
CA PHE A 2 49.10 33.35 -36.96
C PHE A 2 47.76 33.70 -36.27
N PHE A 3 46.71 33.76 -37.11
CA PHE A 3 45.32 33.35 -36.82
C PHE A 3 45.21 31.81 -36.96
N PRO A 4 44.26 31.06 -36.33
CA PRO A 4 42.83 31.20 -36.67
C PRO A 4 41.77 30.92 -35.57
N LYS A 5 40.57 31.46 -35.85
CA LYS A 5 39.21 31.01 -35.50
C LYS A 5 39.11 29.75 -34.62
N GLN A 6 38.53 29.90 -33.43
CA GLN A 6 37.79 28.80 -32.80
C GLN A 6 36.29 29.10 -32.86
N ALA A 7 35.60 28.29 -33.67
CA ALA A 7 34.16 28.19 -33.67
C ALA A 7 33.73 27.68 -32.29
N ALA A 8 32.99 28.50 -31.54
CA ALA A 8 32.30 28.08 -30.34
C ALA A 8 31.14 27.16 -30.76
N GLY A 9 31.45 25.86 -30.89
CA GLY A 9 30.46 24.82 -31.03
C GLY A 9 29.63 24.75 -29.76
N THR A 10 28.34 25.07 -29.88
CA THR A 10 27.31 24.84 -28.89
C THR A 10 27.23 23.34 -28.58
N VAL A 11 28.02 22.88 -27.61
CA VAL A 11 27.79 21.57 -27.00
C VAL A 11 26.66 21.75 -26.01
N MET A 12 25.43 21.68 -26.54
CA MET A 12 24.23 21.37 -25.77
C MET A 12 24.50 20.06 -25.04
N LYS A 13 24.84 20.13 -23.76
CA LYS A 13 25.02 18.96 -22.89
C LYS A 13 23.63 18.43 -22.54
N THR A 14 23.02 17.73 -23.49
CA THR A 14 21.69 17.13 -23.36
C THR A 14 21.76 15.89 -22.47
N ILE A 15 21.85 16.09 -21.16
CA ILE A 15 21.64 15.05 -20.15
C ILE A 15 20.29 15.33 -19.47
N PHE A 16 19.20 15.34 -20.24
CA PHE A 16 17.85 15.63 -19.71
C PHE A 16 16.68 14.88 -20.37
N PRO A 17 16.77 13.59 -20.79
CA PRO A 17 15.55 12.82 -21.01
C PRO A 17 15.39 11.58 -20.10
N ALA A 18 16.40 11.19 -19.32
CA ALA A 18 16.29 9.98 -18.49
C ALA A 18 15.44 10.17 -17.22
N ILE A 19 15.35 11.39 -16.70
CA ILE A 19 14.64 11.67 -15.44
C ILE A 19 13.11 11.70 -15.64
N ALA A 20 12.64 12.11 -16.82
CA ALA A 20 11.20 12.19 -17.12
C ALA A 20 10.53 10.80 -17.23
N ALA A 21 11.28 9.79 -17.67
CA ALA A 21 10.78 8.41 -17.77
C ALA A 21 10.62 7.75 -16.38
N LEU A 22 11.52 8.03 -15.43
CA LEU A 22 11.45 7.46 -14.07
C LEU A 22 10.26 8.00 -13.27
N SER A 23 9.85 9.26 -13.49
CA SER A 23 8.67 9.86 -12.86
C SER A 23 7.33 9.24 -13.31
N LEU A 24 7.32 8.56 -14.46
CA LEU A 24 6.14 7.87 -14.99
C LEU A 24 6.04 6.41 -14.51
N LEU A 25 7.16 5.80 -14.11
CA LEU A 25 7.18 4.44 -13.53
C LEU A 25 6.89 4.43 -12.02
N SER A 26 7.03 5.57 -11.34
CA SER A 26 6.44 5.76 -10.03
C SER A 26 4.97 6.13 -10.22
N GLY A 27 4.10 5.13 -10.39
CA GLY A 27 2.69 5.27 -10.07
C GLY A 27 2.57 5.54 -8.57
N CYS A 28 3.00 6.73 -8.14
CA CYS A 28 2.96 7.18 -6.76
C CYS A 28 1.50 7.17 -6.36
N LEU A 29 1.15 6.36 -5.36
CA LEU A 29 -0.08 6.58 -4.62
C LEU A 29 -0.15 8.07 -4.29
N SER A 30 -1.20 8.74 -4.72
CA SER A 30 -1.37 10.14 -4.39
C SER A 30 -1.51 10.29 -2.87
N ALA A 31 -1.31 11.49 -2.35
CA ALA A 31 -1.60 11.76 -0.94
C ALA A 31 -3.06 11.39 -0.60
N ALA A 32 -3.98 11.66 -1.53
CA ALA A 32 -5.39 11.28 -1.40
C ALA A 32 -5.61 9.76 -1.35
N ASP A 33 -4.84 8.97 -2.09
CA ASP A 33 -4.94 7.50 -2.04
C ASP A 33 -4.43 6.95 -0.71
N ASN A 34 -3.35 7.54 -0.16
CA ASN A 34 -2.85 7.18 1.16
C ASN A 34 -3.85 7.54 2.27
N ASP A 35 -4.44 8.73 2.22
CA ASP A 35 -5.46 9.16 3.19
C ASP A 35 -6.69 8.24 3.12
N ARG A 36 -7.12 7.87 1.92
CA ARG A 36 -8.23 6.93 1.72
C ARG A 36 -7.93 5.55 2.29
N LEU A 37 -6.75 4.99 2.00
CA LEU A 37 -6.34 3.68 2.53
C LEU A 37 -6.19 3.72 4.06
N GLY A 38 -5.66 4.81 4.61
CA GLY A 38 -5.56 5.03 6.04
C GLY A 38 -6.94 5.09 6.71
N ALA A 39 -7.88 5.82 6.11
CA ALA A 39 -9.26 5.88 6.59
C ALA A 39 -9.97 4.52 6.51
N GLN A 40 -9.76 3.76 5.43
CA GLN A 40 -10.31 2.41 5.28
C GLN A 40 -9.73 1.45 6.32
N LEU A 41 -8.42 1.49 6.54
CA LEU A 41 -7.75 0.66 7.55
C LEU A 41 -8.26 1.00 8.96
N ALA A 42 -8.40 2.29 9.30
CA ALA A 42 -8.94 2.71 10.59
C ALA A 42 -10.39 2.25 10.79
N ALA A 43 -11.22 2.33 9.75
CA ALA A 43 -12.61 1.86 9.81
C ALA A 43 -12.70 0.33 10.00
N ILE A 44 -11.82 -0.44 9.35
CA ILE A 44 -11.77 -1.89 9.52
C ILE A 44 -11.21 -2.24 10.91
N ASP A 45 -10.14 -1.59 11.35
CA ASP A 45 -9.53 -1.85 12.66
C ASP A 45 -10.51 -1.56 13.82
N ALA A 46 -11.40 -0.58 13.67
CA ALA A 46 -12.48 -0.33 14.63
C ALA A 46 -13.49 -1.48 14.75
N ARG A 47 -13.67 -2.30 13.71
CA ARG A 47 -14.59 -3.46 13.70
C ARG A 47 -13.96 -4.71 14.34
N ILE A 48 -12.63 -4.80 14.37
CA ILE A 48 -11.91 -6.00 14.83
C ILE A 48 -12.38 -6.45 16.23
N PRO A 49 -12.42 -5.61 17.27
CA PRO A 49 -12.80 -6.07 18.61
C PRO A 49 -14.18 -6.73 18.66
N GLY A 50 -15.18 -6.13 18.01
CA GLY A 50 -16.54 -6.66 17.97
C GLY A 50 -16.64 -7.97 17.18
N CYS A 51 -15.90 -8.10 16.07
CA CYS A 51 -15.88 -9.33 15.29
C CYS A 51 -15.12 -10.48 15.99
N ILE A 52 -14.06 -10.17 16.73
CA ILE A 52 -13.31 -11.13 17.56
C ILE A 52 -14.20 -11.65 18.70
N GLU A 53 -14.92 -10.74 19.36
CA GLU A 53 -15.88 -11.08 20.42
C GLU A 53 -17.05 -11.93 19.87
N ALA A 54 -17.64 -11.54 18.74
CA ALA A 54 -18.74 -12.27 18.10
C ALA A 54 -18.32 -13.67 17.60
N ALA A 55 -17.04 -13.86 17.27
CA ALA A 55 -16.46 -15.16 16.94
C ALA A 55 -16.06 -15.98 18.19
N GLY A 56 -16.25 -15.45 19.40
CA GLY A 56 -15.93 -16.12 20.65
C GLY A 56 -14.43 -16.35 20.85
N ILE A 57 -13.56 -15.52 20.25
CA ILE A 57 -12.12 -15.65 20.36
C ILE A 57 -11.67 -15.04 21.70
N THR A 58 -11.23 -15.90 22.62
CA THR A 58 -10.66 -15.50 23.93
C THR A 58 -9.16 -15.79 24.04
N GLY A 59 -8.62 -16.55 23.08
CA GLY A 59 -7.20 -16.91 22.99
C GLY A 59 -6.37 -15.89 22.20
N GLN A 60 -5.11 -16.25 21.93
CA GLN A 60 -4.23 -15.40 21.13
C GLN A 60 -4.60 -15.48 19.66
N TYR A 61 -4.59 -14.34 18.98
CA TYR A 61 -4.77 -14.25 17.53
C TYR A 61 -3.82 -13.21 16.94
N ARG A 62 -3.61 -13.27 15.62
CA ARG A 62 -2.89 -12.24 14.87
C ARG A 62 -3.77 -11.73 13.75
N VAL A 63 -3.65 -10.45 13.41
CA VAL A 63 -4.37 -9.89 12.26
C VAL A 63 -3.36 -9.50 11.20
N ARG A 64 -3.48 -10.10 10.02
CA ARG A 64 -2.66 -9.80 8.87
C ARG A 64 -3.41 -8.82 7.97
N THR A 65 -2.73 -7.77 7.52
CA THR A 65 -3.26 -6.85 6.50
C THR A 65 -2.74 -7.26 5.14
N GLU A 66 -3.63 -7.34 4.17
CA GLU A 66 -3.33 -7.58 2.77
C GLU A 66 -3.95 -6.44 1.95
N PHE A 67 -3.16 -5.83 1.06
CA PHE A 67 -3.64 -4.80 0.15
C PHE A 67 -3.81 -5.45 -1.23
N LEU A 68 -5.06 -5.62 -1.65
CA LEU A 68 -5.37 -6.15 -2.97
C LEU A 68 -5.41 -5.01 -3.98
N GLY A 69 -4.54 -5.07 -4.99
CA GLY A 69 -4.44 -4.06 -6.05
C GLY A 69 -3.45 -2.94 -5.73
N HIS A 70 -3.38 -1.95 -6.63
CA HIS A 70 -2.45 -0.83 -6.55
C HIS A 70 -3.15 0.51 -6.87
N GLY A 71 -2.67 1.60 -6.30
CA GLY A 71 -3.23 2.95 -6.51
C GLY A 71 -4.66 3.12 -5.95
N ALA A 72 -5.45 3.97 -6.60
CA ALA A 72 -6.81 4.36 -6.16
C ALA A 72 -7.85 3.22 -6.06
N GLY A 73 -7.52 2.02 -6.56
CA GLY A 73 -8.36 0.82 -6.48
C GLY A 73 -7.92 -0.19 -5.41
N ALA A 74 -6.86 0.10 -4.65
CA ALA A 74 -6.38 -0.81 -3.63
C ALA A 74 -7.44 -1.02 -2.53
N THR A 75 -7.71 -2.28 -2.20
CA THR A 75 -8.65 -2.67 -1.14
C THR A 75 -7.88 -3.27 0.02
N VAL A 76 -8.22 -2.84 1.23
CA VAL A 76 -7.67 -3.40 2.47
C VAL A 76 -8.46 -4.65 2.86
N LEU A 77 -7.77 -5.79 2.95
CA LEU A 77 -8.28 -7.00 3.58
C LEU A 77 -7.56 -7.25 4.91
N ARG A 78 -8.31 -7.71 5.90
CA ARG A 78 -7.78 -8.07 7.23
C ARG A 78 -8.17 -9.50 7.55
N THR A 79 -7.17 -10.37 7.70
CA THR A 79 -7.39 -11.78 8.01
C THR A 79 -6.94 -12.09 9.42
N VAL A 80 -7.78 -12.79 10.17
CA VAL A 80 -7.47 -13.28 11.51
C VAL A 80 -6.80 -14.63 11.38
N GLN A 81 -5.61 -14.76 11.97
CA GLN A 81 -4.89 -16.01 12.08
C GLN A 81 -5.11 -16.60 13.47
N ALA A 82 -5.54 -17.86 13.48
CA ALA A 82 -5.70 -18.63 14.71
C ALA A 82 -4.34 -18.79 15.41
N GLY A 83 -4.30 -18.44 16.70
CA GLY A 83 -3.20 -18.78 17.59
C GLY A 83 -3.59 -19.93 18.52
N PRO A 84 -2.78 -20.18 19.57
CA PRO A 84 -3.11 -21.16 20.59
C PRO A 84 -4.51 -20.93 21.18
N ASN A 85 -5.30 -22.01 21.25
CA ASN A 85 -6.68 -22.01 21.75
C ASN A 85 -7.70 -21.21 20.93
N VAL A 86 -7.38 -20.91 19.67
CA VAL A 86 -8.33 -20.38 18.68
C VAL A 86 -8.47 -21.40 17.56
N THR A 87 -9.70 -21.74 17.19
CA THR A 87 -9.95 -22.65 16.07
C THR A 87 -9.93 -21.90 14.74
N ASP A 88 -9.61 -22.61 13.66
CA ASP A 88 -9.68 -22.05 12.32
C ASP A 88 -11.09 -21.55 11.96
N GLY A 89 -12.13 -22.21 12.49
CA GLY A 89 -13.52 -21.79 12.32
C GLY A 89 -13.81 -20.42 12.96
N GLN A 90 -13.32 -20.18 14.17
CA GLN A 90 -13.46 -18.87 14.84
C GLN A 90 -12.67 -17.79 14.09
N ALA A 91 -11.44 -18.10 13.67
CA ALA A 91 -10.62 -17.17 12.91
C ALA A 91 -11.25 -16.83 11.54
N ALA A 92 -11.84 -17.81 10.85
CA ALA A 92 -12.57 -17.60 9.59
C ALA A 92 -13.84 -16.77 9.80
N GLN A 93 -14.61 -17.02 10.86
CA GLN A 93 -15.79 -16.24 11.20
C GLN A 93 -15.43 -14.78 11.49
N ALA A 94 -14.41 -14.53 12.33
CA ALA A 94 -13.93 -13.19 12.61
C ALA A 94 -13.43 -12.49 11.34
N THR A 95 -12.67 -13.20 10.50
CA THR A 95 -12.20 -12.68 9.21
C THR A 95 -13.36 -12.28 8.30
N SER A 96 -14.40 -13.11 8.20
CA SER A 96 -15.56 -12.78 7.37
C SER A 96 -16.29 -11.55 7.90
N CYS A 97 -16.45 -11.42 9.23
CA CYS A 97 -17.09 -10.26 9.86
C CYS A 97 -16.29 -8.96 9.65
N ILE A 98 -14.96 -9.03 9.66
CA ILE A 98 -14.09 -7.86 9.53
C ILE A 98 -14.13 -7.26 8.12
N ASN A 99 -14.30 -8.10 7.09
CA ASN A 99 -14.25 -7.68 5.68
C ASN A 99 -15.62 -7.49 5.01
N THR A 100 -16.73 -7.68 5.74
CA THR A 100 -18.06 -7.17 5.36
C THR A 100 -18.18 -5.70 5.72
#